data_AF-A0A1V5BUF1-F1
#
_entry.id   AF-A0A1V5BUF1-F1
#
_cell.length_a   1.000
_cell.length_b   1.000
_cell.length_c   1.000
_cell.angle_alpha   90.00
_cell.angle_beta   90.00
_cell.angle_gamma   90.00
#
_symmetry.space_group_name_H-M   'P 1'
#
loop_
_entity.id
_entity.type
_entity.pdbx_description
1 polymer ?
#
loop_
_entity_poly.entity_id
_entity_poly.type
_entity_poly.pdbx_seq_one_letter_code
_entity_poly.pdbx_strand_id
1 'polypeptide(L)' 'MCEVKVFKREKDKETLLLTDVYLIEEAADGLRFATIFGEERVYKAVLESVSLVDNKVVISERK' A
#
# COMPACT_ATOMS: atom_id res chain seq x y z
N MET A 1 -9.96 -0.24 15.24
CA MET A 1 -9.44 0.31 13.97
C MET A 1 -8.29 -0.57 13.56
N CYS A 2 -8.27 -1.01 12.30
CA CYS A 2 -7.17 -1.79 11.75
C CYS A 2 -6.56 -0.97 10.62
N GLU A 3 -5.43 -0.35 10.92
CA GLU A 3 -4.60 0.39 10.00
C GLU A 3 -3.38 -0.46 9.59
N VAL A 4 -2.91 -0.27 8.35
CA VAL A 4 -1.77 -1.02 7.81
C VAL A 4 -0.65 -0.09 7.34
N LYS A 5 0.57 -0.62 7.37
CA LYS A 5 1.74 -0.01 6.76
C LYS A 5 1.93 -0.55 5.36
N VAL A 6 2.11 0.35 4.40
CA VAL A 6 2.34 -0.01 3.00
C VAL A 6 3.82 0.13 2.69
N PHE A 7 4.40 -0.94 2.16
CA PHE A 7 5.78 -1.01 1.73
C PHE A 7 5.85 -1.17 0.22
N LYS A 8 6.77 -0.46 -0.43
CA LYS A 8 7.10 -0.69 -1.84
C LYS A 8 8.26 -1.68 -1.91
N ARG A 9 8.12 -2.75 -2.68
CA ARG A 9 9.23 -3.66 -3.01
C ARG A 9 10.01 -3.11 -4.20
N GLU A 10 11.29 -2.86 -3.96
CA GLU A 10 12.26 -2.43 -4.97
C GLU A 10 13.41 -3.44 -4.97
N LYS A 11 13.47 -4.25 -6.03
CA LYS A 11 14.36 -5.42 -6.10
C LYS A 11 14.11 -6.37 -4.91
N ASP A 12 15.08 -6.49 -3.99
CA ASP A 12 15.03 -7.35 -2.80
C ASP A 12 14.84 -6.56 -1.49
N LYS A 13 14.46 -5.28 -1.57
CA LYS A 13 14.22 -4.44 -0.39
C LYS A 13 12.81 -3.91 -0.35
N GLU A 14 12.27 -3.83 0.86
CA GLU A 14 10.99 -3.20 1.13
C GLU A 14 11.24 -1.83 1.77
N THR A 15 10.73 -0.79 1.14
CA THR A 15 10.82 0.59 1.62
C THR A 15 9.44 1.01 2.13
N LEU A 16 9.38 1.52 3.37
CA LEU A 16 8.13 2.06 3.92
C LEU A 16 7.66 3.23 3.06
N LEU A 17 6.44 3.13 2.53
CA LEU A 17 5.86 4.11 1.62
C LEU A 17 4.78 4.95 2.31
N LEU A 18 3.86 4.28 3.02
CA LEU A 18 2.76 4.91 3.73
C LEU A 18 2.53 4.23 5.08
N THR A 19 2.05 5.00 6.04
CA THR A 19 1.54 4.52 7.32
C THR A 19 0.06 4.88 7.46
N ASP A 20 -0.59 4.31 8.47
CA ASP A 20 -1.94 4.71 8.88
C ASP A 20 -2.98 4.58 7.76
N VAL A 21 -2.78 3.62 6.85
CA VAL A 21 -3.67 3.34 5.72
C VAL A 21 -4.82 2.48 6.19
N TYR A 22 -6.05 2.90 5.91
CA TYR A 22 -7.26 2.14 6.26
C TYR A 22 -8.00 1.59 5.03
N LEU A 23 -7.72 2.13 3.84
CA LEU A 23 -8.36 1.72 2.60
C LEU A 23 -7.33 1.59 1.48
N ILE A 24 -7.41 0.47 0.75
CA ILE A 24 -6.62 0.18 -0.44
C ILE A 24 -7.58 -0.35 -1.50
N GLU A 25 -7.64 0.33 -2.65
CA GLU A 25 -8.56 0.00 -3.74
C GLU A 25 -7.82 0.01 -5.09
N GLU A 26 -8.26 -0.85 -6.01
CA GLU A 26 -7.83 -0.74 -7.40
C GLU A 26 -8.47 0.49 -8.06
N ALA A 27 -7.62 1.30 -8.68
CA ALA A 27 -8.01 2.43 -9.52
C ALA A 27 -7.59 2.14 -10.98
N ALA A 28 -8.12 2.94 -11.92
CA ALA A 28 -7.86 2.74 -13.36
C ALA A 28 -6.36 2.60 -13.71
N ASP A 29 -5.50 3.36 -13.03
CA ASP A 29 -4.05 3.42 -13.28
C ASP A 29 -3.17 2.83 -12.17
N GLY A 30 -3.73 2.12 -11.19
CA GLY A 30 -2.93 1.51 -10.12
C GLY A 30 -3.71 1.30 -8.83
N LEU A 31 -3.10 1.64 -7.69
CA LEU A 31 -3.71 1.48 -6.37
C LEU A 31 -3.96 2.86 -5.74
N ARG A 32 -5.18 3.05 -5.23
CA ARG A 32 -5.56 4.18 -4.38
C ARG A 32 -5.42 3.76 -2.92
N PHE A 33 -4.80 4.63 -2.12
CA PHE A 33 -4.63 4.48 -0.69
C PHE A 33 -5.30 5.65 0.01
N ALA A 34 -6.05 5.39 1.07
CA ALA A 34 -6.56 6.42 1.96
C ALA A 34 -6.08 6.17 3.39
N THR A 35 -5.65 7.25 4.05
CA THR A 35 -5.18 7.24 5.44
C THR A 35 -6.28 7.66 6.40
N ILE A 36 -6.15 7.30 7.67
CA ILE A 36 -7.10 7.70 8.72
C ILE A 36 -7.16 9.23 8.92
N PHE A 37 -6.18 9.97 8.40
CA PHE A 37 -6.10 11.43 8.45
C PHE A 37 -6.83 12.11 7.27
N GLY A 38 -7.43 11.34 6.35
CA GLY A 38 -8.11 11.86 5.18
C GLY A 38 -7.20 12.18 4.00
N GLU A 39 -5.90 11.84 4.07
CA GLU A 39 -5.01 11.93 2.91
C GLU A 39 -5.25 10.75 1.96
N GLU A 40 -5.27 11.05 0.66
CA GLU A 40 -5.41 10.06 -0.40
C GLU A 40 -4.29 10.15 -1.42
N ARG A 41 -3.79 8.99 -1.88
CA ARG A 41 -2.72 8.91 -2.88
C ARG A 41 -2.98 7.79 -3.86
N VAL A 42 -2.58 7.99 -5.11
CA VAL A 42 -2.65 6.98 -6.17
C VAL A 42 -1.23 6.65 -6.62
N TYR A 43 -0.88 5.37 -6.60
CA TYR A 43 0.41 4.87 -7.08
C TYR A 43 0.20 3.89 -8.23
N LYS A 44 1.01 4.03 -9.28
CA LYS A 44 1.10 3.04 -10.37
C LYS A 44 1.82 1.79 -9.87
N ALA A 45 1.08 0.92 -9.19
CA ALA A 45 1.59 -0.26 -8.53
C ALA A 45 0.55 -1.38 -8.56
N VAL A 46 1.00 -2.58 -8.21
CA VAL A 46 0.15 -3.77 -8.02
C VAL A 46 0.30 -4.28 -6.59
N LEU A 47 -0.76 -4.88 -6.07
CA LEU A 47 -0.76 -5.50 -4.75
C LEU A 47 0.06 -6.79 -4.84
N GLU A 48 1.11 -6.91 -4.03
CA GLU A 48 1.99 -8.07 -4.09
C GLU A 48 1.74 -9.05 -2.94
N SER A 49 1.60 -8.53 -1.71
CA SER A 49 1.23 -9.36 -0.55
C SER A 49 0.55 -8.56 0.55
N VAL A 50 -0.25 -9.25 1.36
CA VAL A 50 -0.95 -8.69 2.52
C VAL A 50 -0.73 -9.61 3.71
N SER A 51 -0.18 -9.06 4.80
CA SER A 51 -0.11 -9.72 6.10
C SER A 51 -1.01 -8.97 7.08
N LEU A 52 -2.13 -9.59 7.42
CA LEU A 52 -3.08 -9.06 8.41
C LEU A 52 -2.56 -9.20 9.84
N VAL A 53 -1.68 -10.17 10.09
CA VAL A 53 -1.05 -10.36 11.40
C VAL A 53 -0.02 -9.26 11.67
N ASP A 54 0.75 -8.86 10.64
CA ASP A 54 1.78 -7.82 10.75
C ASP A 54 1.25 -6.41 10.44
N ASN A 55 -0.03 -6.27 10.13
CA ASN A 55 -0.63 -5.03 9.62
C ASN A 55 0.20 -4.42 8.49
N LYS A 56 0.56 -5.25 7.52
CA LYS A 56 1.55 -4.92 6.48
C LYS A 56 1.02 -5.27 5.10
N VAL A 57 1.17 -4.33 4.18
CA VAL A 57 0.88 -4.52 2.76
C VAL A 57 2.15 -4.23 1.97
N VAL A 58 2.46 -5.09 1.00
CA VAL A 58 3.58 -4.89 0.09
C VAL A 58 3.03 -4.70 -1.32
N ILE A 59 3.52 -3.67 -2.00
CA ILE A 59 3.19 -3.35 -3.39
C ILE A 59 4.46 -3.35 -4.23
N SER A 60 4.32 -3.63 -5.52
CA SER A 60 5.42 -3.55 -6.49
C SER A 60 5.01 -2.79 -7.75
N GLU A 61 5.99 -2.42 -8.56
CA GLU A 61 5.74 -1.73 -9.82
C GLU A 61 4.94 -2.62 -10.77
N ARG A 62 3.97 -2.02 -11.47
CA ARG A 62 3.23 -2.69 -12.54
C ARG A 62 4.21 -2.93 -13.71
N LYS A 63 4.53 -4.20 -13.98
CA LYS A 63 5.38 -4.62 -15.11
C LYS A 63 4.71 -4.38 -16.46
#